data_AF-A0A1F3IIZ8-F1
#
_entry.id   AF-A0A1F3IIZ8-F1
#
_cell.length_a   1.000
_cell.length_b   1.000
_cell.length_c   1.000
_cell.angle_alpha   90.00
_cell.angle_beta   90.00
_cell.angle_gamma   90.00
#
_symmetry.space_group_name_H-M   'P 1'
#
loop_
_entity.id
_entity.type
_entity.pdbx_description
1 polymer ?
#
loop_
_entity_poly.entity_id
_entity_poly.type
_entity_poly.pdbx_seq_one_letter_code
_entity_poly.pdbx_strand_id
1 'polypeptide(L)'
;MKHFLQISLLVLFIFICINAYSQQKRTNWLQEKNQTTARWRVGGGIILMEPTGIDVQFYRLSKFCTNNFSIIKKLSIGVWVGKEGILSQSMIKESEIWESSGIRYGIDFKFYIPIFLNPYFGIGVEGGDRKLLGKSGFYPDAVARIGVEQRIFGIKTSNKSSLNTTIFIDGKYNKCLTDDFYYILPSAGLRFHFL
;
A
#
# COMPACT_ATOMS: atom_id res chain seq x y z
N MET A 1 -21.46 17.49 5.08
CA MET A 1 -21.41 17.01 6.49
C MET A 1 -21.89 15.57 6.69
N LYS A 2 -23.08 15.16 6.21
CA LYS A 2 -23.59 13.78 6.43
C LYS A 2 -22.68 12.68 5.88
N HIS A 3 -22.11 12.85 4.68
CA HIS A 3 -21.18 11.87 4.09
C HIS A 3 -19.84 11.77 4.82
N PHE A 4 -19.32 12.90 5.32
CA PHE A 4 -18.09 12.91 6.11
C PHE A 4 -18.26 12.15 7.44
N LEU A 5 -19.42 12.31 8.09
CA LEU A 5 -19.77 11.58 9.31
C LEU A 5 -19.91 10.07 9.06
N GLN A 6 -20.53 9.68 7.94
CA GLN A 6 -20.68 8.28 7.54
C GLN A 6 -19.33 7.60 7.24
N ILE A 7 -18.42 8.31 6.55
CA ILE A 7 -17.06 7.80 6.27
C ILE A 7 -16.27 7.68 7.58
N SER A 8 -16.37 8.67 8.47
CA SER A 8 -15.67 8.66 9.76
C SER A 8 -16.15 7.51 10.65
N LEU A 9 -17.46 7.26 10.69
CA LEU A 9 -18.05 6.14 11.43
C LEU A 9 -17.67 4.78 10.83
N LEU A 10 -17.59 4.67 9.51
CA LEU A 10 -17.14 3.46 8.84
C LEU A 10 -15.66 3.17 9.16
N VAL A 11 -14.80 4.19 9.11
CA VAL A 11 -13.38 4.07 9.46
C VAL A 11 -13.22 3.68 10.94
N LEU A 12 -14.00 4.27 11.85
CA LEU A 12 -14.00 3.93 13.26
C LEU A 12 -14.49 2.49 13.51
N PHE A 13 -15.55 2.07 12.82
CA PHE A 13 -16.07 0.71 12.92
C PHE A 13 -15.08 -0.33 12.40
N ILE A 14 -14.46 -0.07 11.25
CA ILE A 14 -13.37 -0.90 10.71
C ILE A 14 -12.20 -0.94 11.71
N PHE A 15 -11.84 0.19 12.32
CA PHE A 15 -10.79 0.26 13.34
C PHE A 15 -11.12 -0.58 14.59
N ILE A 16 -12.35 -0.54 15.08
CA ILE A 16 -12.82 -1.32 16.22
C ILE A 16 -12.84 -2.81 15.89
N CYS A 17 -13.39 -3.21 14.73
CA CYS A 17 -13.44 -4.60 14.30
C CYS A 17 -12.03 -5.19 14.08
N ILE A 18 -11.09 -4.41 13.53
CA ILE A 18 -9.71 -4.84 13.36
C ILE A 18 -9.00 -4.97 14.72
N ASN A 19 -9.23 -4.05 15.67
CA ASN A 19 -8.68 -4.16 17.03
C ASN A 19 -9.19 -5.39 17.77
N ALA A 20 -10.51 -5.62 17.74
CA ALA A 20 -11.14 -6.78 18.37
C ALA A 20 -10.63 -8.10 17.77
N TYR A 21 -10.47 -8.17 16.44
CA TYR A 21 -9.92 -9.35 15.77
C TYR A 21 -8.42 -9.55 16.03
N SER A 22 -7.65 -8.46 16.16
CA SER A 22 -6.21 -8.50 16.42
C SER A 22 -5.85 -8.96 17.83
N GLN A 23 -6.69 -8.70 18.85
CA GLN A 23 -6.45 -9.21 20.20
C GLN A 23 -6.61 -10.74 20.28
N GLN A 24 -7.39 -11.35 19.39
CA GLN A 24 -7.68 -12.78 19.42
C GLN A 24 -6.63 -13.65 18.69
N LYS A 25 -5.80 -13.07 17.80
CA LYS A 25 -4.69 -13.77 17.13
C LYS A 25 -3.34 -13.18 17.53
N ARG A 26 -2.73 -13.77 18.58
CA ARG A 26 -1.34 -13.55 19.02
C ARG A 26 -0.25 -13.96 18.00
N THR A 27 -0.59 -14.19 16.74
CA THR A 27 0.33 -14.66 15.70
C THR A 27 0.20 -13.82 14.43
N ASN A 28 0.61 -12.55 14.54
CA ASN A 28 0.92 -11.77 13.34
C ASN A 28 2.26 -12.29 12.80
N TRP A 29 2.32 -12.75 11.55
CA TRP A 29 3.57 -13.30 10.97
C TRP A 29 4.65 -12.22 10.78
N LEU A 30 4.26 -10.94 10.78
CA LEU A 30 5.18 -9.81 10.90
C LEU A 30 5.89 -9.80 12.26
N GLN A 31 5.40 -10.58 13.22
CA GLN A 31 5.98 -10.77 14.55
C GLN A 31 6.57 -12.18 14.77
N GLU A 32 6.05 -13.21 14.08
CA GLU A 32 6.61 -14.56 14.11
C GLU A 32 7.77 -14.76 13.12
N LYS A 33 9.00 -14.45 13.54
CA LYS A 33 10.14 -15.33 13.22
C LYS A 33 11.26 -15.20 14.26
N ASN A 34 11.69 -16.34 14.76
CA ASN A 34 12.93 -16.49 15.49
C ASN A 34 14.11 -16.46 14.51
N GLN A 35 15.15 -15.74 14.94
CA GLN A 35 16.55 -15.78 14.50
C GLN A 35 16.85 -15.69 12.98
N THR A 36 17.40 -14.52 12.61
CA THR A 36 18.42 -14.35 11.55
C THR A 36 18.18 -15.04 10.21
N THR A 37 17.03 -14.78 9.57
CA THR A 37 16.90 -15.00 8.12
C THR A 37 16.32 -13.77 7.43
N ALA A 38 17.23 -12.85 7.11
CA ALA A 38 17.05 -11.71 6.23
C ALA A 38 16.83 -12.15 4.76
N ARG A 39 15.80 -12.96 4.50
CA ARG A 39 15.47 -13.43 3.14
C ARG A 39 14.48 -12.47 2.48
N TRP A 40 14.73 -12.16 1.21
CA TRP A 40 13.75 -11.51 0.37
C TRP A 40 12.59 -12.46 0.07
N ARG A 41 11.39 -11.91 0.05
CA ARG A 41 10.14 -12.61 -0.23
C ARG A 41 9.33 -11.81 -1.23
N VAL A 42 8.35 -12.47 -1.85
CA VAL A 42 7.51 -11.88 -2.88
C VAL A 42 6.05 -11.94 -2.44
N GLY A 43 5.36 -10.83 -2.64
CA GLY A 43 3.90 -10.76 -2.59
C GLY A 43 3.35 -10.15 -3.87
N GLY A 44 2.15 -10.56 -4.26
CA GLY A 44 1.41 -10.00 -5.40
C GLY A 44 0.08 -9.45 -4.93
N GLY A 45 -0.38 -8.35 -5.50
CA GLY A 45 -1.59 -7.67 -5.05
C GLY A 45 -2.36 -6.97 -6.16
N ILE A 46 -3.55 -6.53 -5.79
CA ILE A 46 -4.46 -5.73 -6.61
C ILE A 46 -4.66 -4.40 -5.89
N ILE A 47 -4.44 -3.31 -6.62
CA ILE A 47 -4.75 -1.95 -6.21
C ILE A 47 -6.12 -1.60 -6.77
N LEU A 48 -7.07 -1.26 -5.91
CA LEU A 48 -8.45 -0.93 -6.31
C LEU A 48 -8.60 0.55 -6.65
N MET A 49 -7.96 1.44 -5.89
CA MET A 49 -8.13 2.89 -6.07
C MET A 49 -7.08 3.45 -7.04
N GLU A 50 -6.30 4.47 -6.68
CA GLU A 50 -5.43 5.15 -7.65
C GLU A 50 -3.99 4.61 -7.68
N PRO A 51 -3.46 4.22 -8.85
CA PRO A 51 -4.18 3.75 -10.04
C PRO A 51 -4.71 2.34 -9.82
N THR A 52 -5.78 1.97 -10.52
CA THR A 52 -6.39 0.65 -10.38
C THR A 52 -5.56 -0.34 -11.16
N GLY A 53 -5.00 -1.34 -10.50
CA GLY A 53 -3.96 -2.16 -11.12
C GLY A 53 -3.48 -3.31 -10.28
N ILE A 54 -2.27 -3.77 -10.61
CA ILE A 54 -1.60 -4.87 -9.93
C ILE A 54 -0.25 -4.40 -9.39
N ASP A 55 0.18 -5.04 -8.31
CA ASP A 55 1.47 -4.76 -7.70
C ASP A 55 2.22 -6.03 -7.32
N VAL A 56 3.54 -5.96 -7.39
CA VAL A 56 4.47 -6.98 -6.90
C VAL A 56 5.37 -6.33 -5.87
N GLN A 57 5.41 -6.92 -4.68
CA GLN A 57 6.20 -6.44 -3.56
C GLN A 57 7.32 -7.43 -3.23
N PHE A 58 8.56 -7.01 -3.40
CA PHE A 58 9.73 -7.67 -2.83
C PHE A 58 9.96 -7.11 -1.44
N TYR A 59 9.98 -7.94 -0.41
CA TYR A 59 10.17 -7.44 0.96
C TYR A 59 11.13 -8.30 1.76
N ARG A 60 11.77 -7.65 2.73
CA ARG A 60 12.72 -8.24 3.65
C ARG A 60 12.27 -7.94 5.07
N LEU A 61 12.14 -8.99 5.87
CA LEU A 61 11.95 -8.89 7.31
C LEU A 61 13.31 -8.96 7.99
N SER A 62 13.55 -8.08 8.95
CA SER A 62 14.72 -8.12 9.82
C SER A 62 14.27 -7.97 11.27
N LYS A 63 14.84 -8.74 12.18
CA LYS A 63 14.55 -8.67 13.61
C LYS A 63 15.77 -8.10 14.31
N PHE A 64 15.60 -7.02 15.05
CA PHE A 64 16.59 -6.49 15.97
C PHE A 64 16.18 -6.95 17.38
N CYS A 65 17.03 -7.75 18.02
CA CYS A 65 16.81 -8.21 19.39
C CYS A 65 17.69 -7.38 20.33
N THR A 66 17.07 -6.74 21.31
CA THR A 66 17.76 -6.26 22.52
C THR A 66 17.32 -7.14 23.70
N ASN A 67 18.04 -7.08 24.82
CA ASN A 67 17.72 -7.89 26.01
C ASN A 67 16.28 -7.70 26.54
N ASN A 68 15.65 -6.55 26.24
CA ASN A 68 14.34 -6.19 26.79
C ASN A 68 13.19 -6.22 25.76
N PHE A 69 13.49 -6.20 24.46
CA PHE A 69 12.47 -6.19 23.41
C PHE A 69 13.03 -6.60 22.04
N SER A 70 12.14 -7.10 21.17
CA SER A 70 12.46 -7.36 19.77
C SER A 70 11.64 -6.49 18.82
N ILE A 71 12.29 -5.78 17.92
CA ILE A 71 11.66 -4.95 16.86
C ILE A 71 11.83 -5.66 15.52
N ILE A 72 10.75 -5.81 14.77
CA ILE A 72 10.79 -6.44 13.44
C ILE A 72 10.63 -5.39 12.34
N LYS A 73 11.71 -4.99 11.68
CA LYS A 73 11.64 -4.04 10.57
C LYS A 73 11.27 -4.76 9.28
N LYS A 74 10.25 -4.28 8.57
CA LYS A 74 9.93 -4.69 7.18
C LYS A 74 10.36 -3.56 6.24
N LEU A 75 11.20 -3.90 5.27
CA LEU A 75 11.52 -3.06 4.11
C LEU A 75 10.91 -3.71 2.88
N SER A 76 10.40 -2.92 1.95
CA SER A 76 9.94 -3.45 0.67
C SER A 76 10.24 -2.56 -0.51
N ILE A 77 10.44 -3.19 -1.66
CA ILE A 77 10.45 -2.58 -2.98
C ILE A 77 9.19 -3.07 -3.69
N GLY A 78 8.28 -2.16 -4.02
CA GLY A 78 7.08 -2.41 -4.82
C GLY A 78 7.31 -2.02 -6.26
N VAL A 79 6.83 -2.85 -7.20
CA VAL A 79 6.67 -2.51 -8.61
C VAL A 79 5.20 -2.67 -8.94
N TRP A 80 4.60 -1.72 -9.63
CA TRP A 80 3.18 -1.75 -9.93
C TRP A 80 2.88 -1.18 -11.32
N VAL A 81 1.74 -1.61 -11.87
CA VAL A 81 1.17 -1.09 -13.11
C VAL A 81 -0.34 -1.03 -12.96
N GLY A 82 -0.95 0.06 -13.42
CA GLY A 82 -2.38 0.28 -13.28
C GLY A 82 -2.91 1.30 -14.27
N LYS A 83 -4.23 1.34 -14.39
CA LYS A 83 -4.95 2.32 -15.19
C LYS A 83 -5.40 3.47 -14.29
N GLU A 84 -5.11 4.67 -14.74
CA GLU A 84 -5.43 5.90 -14.02
C GLU A 84 -6.95 6.13 -14.01
N GLY A 85 -7.52 6.51 -12.87
CA GLY A 85 -8.86 7.08 -12.86
C GLY A 85 -10.04 6.10 -12.96
N ILE A 86 -9.87 4.78 -12.81
CA ILE A 86 -11.02 3.85 -12.89
C ILE A 86 -12.00 4.09 -11.74
N LEU A 87 -11.52 4.03 -10.48
CA LEU A 87 -12.36 4.19 -9.29
C LEU A 87 -12.27 5.59 -8.65
N SER A 88 -11.37 6.43 -9.13
CA SER A 88 -11.12 7.81 -8.67
C SER A 88 -11.71 8.85 -9.63
N GLN A 89 -12.47 8.45 -10.66
CA GLN A 89 -12.94 9.34 -11.73
C GLN A 89 -13.71 10.57 -11.22
N SER A 90 -14.52 10.42 -10.18
CA SER A 90 -15.25 11.53 -9.57
C SER A 90 -14.31 12.58 -8.98
N MET A 91 -13.25 12.15 -8.29
CA MET A 91 -12.23 13.03 -7.70
C MET A 91 -11.39 13.71 -8.79
N ILE A 92 -11.12 13.01 -9.89
CA ILE A 92 -10.36 13.56 -11.03
C ILE A 92 -11.14 14.68 -11.72
N LYS A 93 -12.44 14.45 -11.96
CA LYS A 93 -13.32 15.41 -12.65
C LYS A 93 -13.41 16.76 -11.95
N GLU A 94 -13.25 16.81 -10.63
CA GLU A 94 -13.25 18.07 -9.86
C GLU A 94 -12.02 18.95 -10.13
N SER A 95 -10.94 18.40 -10.70
CA SER A 95 -9.70 19.16 -10.90
C SER A 95 -9.68 20.05 -12.14
N GLU A 96 -10.53 19.80 -13.14
CA GLU A 96 -10.55 20.39 -14.50
C GLU A 96 -9.24 20.28 -15.33
N ILE A 97 -8.11 20.07 -14.65
CA ILE A 97 -6.75 19.99 -15.19
C ILE A 97 -6.41 18.56 -15.60
N TRP A 98 -6.94 17.57 -14.89
CA TRP A 98 -6.60 16.17 -15.06
C TRP A 98 -7.79 15.36 -15.57
N GLU A 99 -7.54 14.51 -16.57
CA GLU A 99 -8.52 13.58 -17.11
C GLU A 99 -8.11 12.13 -16.87
N SER A 100 -9.08 11.29 -16.50
CA SER A 100 -8.88 9.86 -16.29
C SER A 100 -8.49 9.18 -17.60
N SER A 101 -7.21 8.95 -17.84
CA SER A 101 -6.76 8.22 -19.01
C SER A 101 -5.33 7.72 -18.82
N GLY A 102 -5.04 6.57 -19.43
CA GLY A 102 -3.67 6.08 -19.54
C GLY A 102 -3.29 4.99 -18.54
N ILE A 103 -2.12 4.43 -18.81
CA ILE A 103 -1.50 3.39 -18.01
C ILE A 103 -0.35 4.04 -17.26
N ARG A 104 -0.35 3.86 -15.94
CA ARG A 104 0.68 4.31 -15.02
C ARG A 104 1.43 3.10 -14.51
N TYR A 105 2.74 3.23 -14.32
CA TYR A 105 3.57 2.22 -13.68
C TYR A 105 4.60 2.90 -12.80
N GLY A 106 5.06 2.20 -11.77
CA GLY A 106 6.01 2.80 -10.84
C GLY A 106 6.76 1.78 -10.01
N ILE A 107 7.79 2.31 -9.36
CA ILE A 107 8.60 1.62 -8.37
C ILE A 107 8.60 2.44 -7.10
N ASP A 108 8.39 1.78 -5.96
CA ASP A 108 8.41 2.43 -4.66
C ASP A 108 9.21 1.63 -3.64
N PHE A 109 9.84 2.33 -2.72
CA PHE A 109 10.48 1.80 -1.54
C PHE A 109 9.62 2.14 -0.33
N LYS A 110 9.25 1.15 0.48
CA LYS A 110 8.44 1.31 1.69
C LYS A 110 9.19 0.83 2.92
N PHE A 111 9.11 1.61 3.99
CA PHE A 111 9.59 1.31 5.32
C PHE A 111 8.41 1.13 6.26
N TYR A 112 8.32 -0.04 6.91
CA TYR A 112 7.25 -0.36 7.82
C TYR A 112 7.72 -0.27 9.27
N ILE A 113 6.87 0.34 10.09
CA ILE A 113 7.03 0.42 11.54
C ILE A 113 6.24 -0.75 12.15
N PRO A 114 6.88 -1.64 12.94
CA PRO A 114 6.24 -2.84 13.49
C PRO A 114 5.41 -2.57 14.74
N ILE A 115 4.46 -1.66 14.62
CA ILE A 115 3.43 -1.42 15.61
C ILE A 115 2.08 -1.90 15.06
N PHE A 116 1.04 -1.82 15.88
CA PHE A 116 -0.32 -2.16 15.49
C PHE A 116 -0.70 -1.49 14.15
N LEU A 117 -1.34 -2.25 13.23
CA LEU A 117 -1.66 -1.89 11.83
C LEU A 117 -0.48 -1.78 10.84
N ASN A 118 0.75 -2.03 11.28
CA ASN A 118 1.98 -1.92 10.47
C ASN A 118 2.00 -0.66 9.58
N PRO A 119 1.98 0.54 10.19
CA PRO A 119 2.07 1.76 9.43
C PRO A 119 3.39 1.81 8.66
N TYR A 120 3.36 2.46 7.51
CA TYR A 120 4.52 2.58 6.65
C TYR A 120 4.58 3.96 6.00
N PHE A 121 5.80 4.36 5.68
CA PHE A 121 6.07 5.46 4.76
C PHE A 121 6.79 4.91 3.54
N GLY A 122 6.59 5.53 2.39
CA GLY A 122 7.28 5.14 1.17
C GLY A 122 7.60 6.31 0.27
N ILE A 123 8.59 6.11 -0.57
CA ILE A 123 9.02 7.05 -1.62
C ILE A 123 9.22 6.27 -2.91
N GLY A 124 9.02 6.90 -4.05
CA GLY A 124 9.16 6.23 -5.32
C GLY A 124 9.10 7.17 -6.50
N VAL A 125 9.08 6.55 -7.67
CA VAL A 125 8.86 7.22 -8.94
C VAL A 125 7.80 6.45 -9.71
N GLU A 126 7.02 7.18 -10.48
CA GLU A 126 6.10 6.59 -11.45
C GLU A 126 6.16 7.34 -12.77
N GLY A 127 5.65 6.71 -13.80
CA GLY A 127 5.48 7.32 -15.09
C GLY A 127 4.44 6.58 -15.89
N GLY A 128 4.15 7.11 -17.06
CA GLY A 128 3.18 6.52 -17.97
C GLY A 128 2.33 7.60 -18.62
N ASP A 129 1.36 7.13 -19.38
CA ASP A 129 0.46 8.00 -20.11
C ASP A 129 -0.52 8.65 -19.12
N ARG A 130 -0.69 9.97 -19.27
CA ARG A 130 -1.70 10.77 -18.58
C ARG A 130 -2.19 11.84 -19.53
N LYS A 131 -3.40 12.34 -19.29
CA LYS A 131 -3.95 13.49 -20.01
C LYS A 131 -4.13 14.66 -19.05
N LEU A 132 -3.38 15.74 -19.30
CA LEU A 132 -3.45 17.00 -18.59
C LEU A 132 -3.88 18.13 -19.54
N LEU A 133 -4.89 18.91 -19.17
CA LEU A 133 -5.40 20.05 -19.96
C LEU A 133 -5.67 19.67 -21.43
N GLY A 134 -6.31 18.52 -21.66
CA GLY A 134 -6.58 18.04 -23.02
C GLY A 134 -5.39 17.37 -23.73
N LYS A 135 -4.16 17.48 -23.22
CA LYS A 135 -2.94 16.95 -23.84
C LYS A 135 -2.57 15.60 -23.25
N SER A 136 -2.49 14.58 -24.10
CA SER A 136 -1.98 13.27 -23.74
C SER A 136 -0.46 13.25 -23.88
N GLY A 137 0.23 12.68 -22.91
CA GLY A 137 1.68 12.59 -22.92
C GLY A 137 2.22 11.65 -21.84
N PHE A 138 3.53 11.47 -21.84
CA PHE A 138 4.23 10.75 -20.79
C PHE A 138 4.59 11.72 -19.64
N TYR A 139 4.08 11.46 -18.45
CA TYR A 139 4.27 12.34 -17.29
C TYR A 139 4.95 11.59 -16.15
N PRO A 140 6.25 11.79 -15.89
CA PRO A 140 6.93 11.19 -14.75
C PRO A 140 6.59 11.95 -13.46
N ASP A 141 6.30 11.23 -12.38
CA ASP A 141 6.05 11.80 -11.05
C ASP A 141 7.03 11.27 -10.00
N ALA A 142 7.42 12.13 -9.06
CA ALA A 142 7.92 11.71 -7.76
C ALA A 142 6.75 11.36 -6.84
N VAL A 143 6.90 10.28 -6.07
CA VAL A 143 5.83 9.72 -5.24
C VAL A 143 6.26 9.66 -3.79
N ALA A 144 5.35 10.07 -2.90
CA ALA A 144 5.43 9.80 -1.47
C ALA A 144 4.16 9.06 -1.01
N ARG A 145 4.31 8.11 -0.07
CA ARG A 145 3.21 7.30 0.44
C ARG A 145 3.22 7.27 1.95
N ILE A 146 2.04 7.30 2.55
CA ILE A 146 1.84 6.99 3.95
C ILE A 146 0.62 6.08 4.09
N GLY A 147 0.76 4.96 4.79
CA GLY A 147 -0.32 4.00 4.88
C GLY A 147 -0.18 2.99 5.98
N VAL A 148 -1.09 2.03 5.97
CA VAL A 148 -1.16 0.90 6.90
C VAL A 148 -1.36 -0.39 6.11
N GLU A 149 -0.83 -1.49 6.62
CA GLU A 149 -1.02 -2.82 6.04
C GLU A 149 -1.32 -3.83 7.14
N GLN A 150 -2.46 -4.50 7.05
CA GLN A 150 -2.93 -5.41 8.09
C GLN A 150 -3.19 -6.80 7.51
N ARG A 151 -2.69 -7.83 8.18
CA ARG A 151 -3.03 -9.22 7.88
C ARG A 151 -4.51 -9.46 8.22
N ILE A 152 -5.26 -9.95 7.25
CA ILE A 152 -6.65 -10.38 7.44
C ILE A 152 -6.78 -11.90 7.48
N PHE A 153 -5.90 -12.62 6.78
CA PHE A 153 -5.97 -14.07 6.65
C PHE A 153 -4.59 -14.69 6.53
N GLY A 154 -4.49 -15.97 6.87
CA GLY A 154 -3.33 -16.76 6.49
C GLY A 154 -3.45 -18.23 6.83
N ILE A 155 -2.90 -19.05 5.95
CA ILE A 155 -2.91 -20.51 6.02
C ILE A 155 -1.48 -21.04 5.92
N LYS A 156 -1.18 -22.09 6.68
CA LYS A 156 0.03 -22.88 6.45
C LYS A 156 -0.25 -23.82 5.29
N THR A 157 0.55 -23.74 4.23
CA THR A 157 0.45 -24.63 3.08
C THR A 157 1.37 -25.84 3.23
N SER A 158 2.40 -25.75 4.07
CA SER A 158 3.23 -26.88 4.52
C SER A 158 3.91 -26.57 5.86
N ASN A 159 4.78 -27.47 6.33
CA ASN A 159 5.63 -27.23 7.50
C ASN A 159 6.62 -26.06 7.32
N LYS A 160 6.89 -25.66 6.07
CA LYS A 160 7.87 -24.62 5.74
C LYS A 160 7.27 -23.45 4.98
N SER A 161 6.00 -23.53 4.58
CA SER A 161 5.37 -22.51 3.75
C SER A 161 4.03 -22.02 4.29
N SER A 162 3.74 -20.75 4.06
CA SER A 162 2.44 -20.17 4.36
C SER A 162 2.02 -19.15 3.31
N LEU A 163 0.71 -19.01 3.14
CA LEU A 163 0.09 -17.97 2.34
C LEU A 163 -0.61 -17.02 3.28
N ASN A 164 -0.32 -15.72 3.16
CA ASN A 164 -0.98 -14.68 3.94
C ASN A 164 -1.66 -13.67 3.04
N THR A 165 -2.82 -13.19 3.47
CA THR A 165 -3.53 -12.09 2.80
C THR A 165 -3.55 -10.88 3.71
N THR A 166 -3.19 -9.74 3.14
CA THR A 166 -3.21 -8.44 3.81
C THR A 166 -4.10 -7.46 3.05
N ILE A 167 -4.78 -6.60 3.80
CA ILE A 167 -5.34 -5.35 3.26
C ILE A 167 -4.32 -4.24 3.44
N PHE A 168 -4.25 -3.32 2.48
CA PHE A 168 -3.51 -2.07 2.65
C PHE A 168 -4.39 -0.88 2.27
N ILE A 169 -4.13 0.24 2.94
CA ILE A 169 -4.70 1.55 2.64
C ILE A 169 -3.57 2.57 2.78
N ASP A 170 -3.35 3.40 1.78
CA ASP A 170 -2.38 4.49 1.81
C ASP A 170 -2.89 5.76 1.15
N GLY A 171 -2.44 6.91 1.66
CA GLY A 171 -2.46 8.17 0.92
C GLY A 171 -1.21 8.25 0.07
N LYS A 172 -1.41 8.49 -1.23
CA LYS A 172 -0.34 8.61 -2.22
C LYS A 172 -0.28 10.05 -2.72
N TYR A 173 0.82 10.72 -2.45
CA TYR A 173 1.16 12.03 -2.99
C TYR A 173 2.00 11.85 -4.26
N ASN A 174 1.62 12.58 -5.30
CA ASN A 174 2.26 12.60 -6.60
C ASN A 174 2.63 14.04 -6.95
N LYS A 175 3.89 14.28 -7.33
CA LYS A 175 4.34 15.54 -7.93
C LYS A 175 4.89 15.26 -9.32
N CYS A 176 4.26 15.82 -10.33
CA CYS A 176 4.76 15.73 -11.70
C CYS A 176 6.11 16.46 -11.81
N LEU A 177 7.06 15.86 -12.51
CA LEU A 177 8.42 16.38 -12.67
C LEU A 177 8.55 17.29 -13.89
N THR A 178 7.61 17.22 -14.85
CA THR A 178 7.64 17.99 -16.10
C THR A 178 6.68 19.18 -16.09
N ASP A 179 5.68 19.17 -15.21
CA ASP A 179 4.60 20.15 -15.17
C ASP A 179 4.27 20.53 -13.74
N ASP A 180 3.68 21.73 -13.55
CA ASP A 180 3.22 22.15 -12.23
C ASP A 180 1.88 21.48 -11.86
N PHE A 181 1.93 20.16 -11.71
CA PHE A 181 0.79 19.34 -11.36
C PHE A 181 1.14 18.44 -10.17
N TYR A 182 0.24 18.36 -9.20
CA TYR A 182 0.37 17.46 -8.06
C TYR A 182 -1.00 17.02 -7.58
N TYR A 183 -1.07 15.86 -6.93
CA TYR A 183 -2.30 15.37 -6.32
C TYR A 183 -2.01 14.46 -5.13
N ILE A 184 -3.02 14.31 -4.26
CA ILE A 184 -3.06 13.31 -3.20
C ILE A 184 -4.30 12.48 -3.42
N LEU A 185 -4.13 11.17 -3.62
CA LEU A 185 -5.25 10.26 -3.72
C LEU A 185 -5.08 9.03 -2.84
N PRO A 186 -6.18 8.47 -2.33
CA PRO A 186 -6.15 7.21 -1.62
C PRO A 186 -5.84 6.06 -2.59
N SER A 187 -5.04 5.13 -2.11
CA SER A 187 -4.78 3.82 -2.69
C SER A 187 -5.21 2.77 -1.67
N ALA A 188 -5.89 1.72 -2.10
CA ALA A 188 -6.28 0.61 -1.23
C ALA A 188 -6.33 -0.68 -2.03
N GLY A 189 -6.09 -1.80 -1.36
CA GLY A 189 -6.05 -3.07 -2.06
C GLY A 189 -5.79 -4.27 -1.18
N LEU A 190 -5.63 -5.40 -1.86
CA LEU A 190 -5.29 -6.70 -1.26
C LEU A 190 -3.93 -7.14 -1.75
N ARG A 191 -3.15 -7.75 -0.87
CA ARG A 191 -1.86 -8.35 -1.22
C ARG A 191 -1.75 -9.75 -0.64
N PHE A 192 -1.26 -10.67 -1.44
CA PHE A 192 -1.02 -12.07 -1.13
C PHE A 192 0.47 -12.30 -0.99
N HIS A 193 0.90 -12.83 0.14
CA HIS A 193 2.31 -13.01 0.50
C HIS A 193 2.62 -14.50 0.62
N PHE A 194 3.55 -14.99 -0.19
CA PHE A 194 4.07 -16.35 -0.09
C PHE A 194 5.29 -16.35 0.81
N LEU A 195 5.26 -17.19 1.85
CA LEU A 195 6.22 -17.25 2.94
C LEU A 195 6.84 -18.61 3.12
#